data_AF-M9LZX9-F1
#
_entry.id   AF-M9LZX9-F1
#
_cell.length_a   1.000
_cell.length_b   1.000
_cell.length_c   1.000
_cell.angle_alpha   90.00
_cell.angle_beta   90.00
_cell.angle_gamma   90.00
#
_symmetry.space_group_name_H-M   'P 1'
#
loop_
_entity.id
_entity.type
_entity.pdbx_description
1 polymer ?
#
loop_
_entity_poly.entity_id
_entity_poly.type
_entity_poly.pdbx_seq_one_letter_code
_entity_poly.pdbx_strand_id
1 'polypeptide(L)'
;MHELSIKEQYLNIIENYNVNCFTDHLAISKIDGIDLENFMPVHYGLESFEIIKKNIAKIGFWNMLLDNTEAGMLLDITNLYINSVNFKYNACNFFDNLPKDKINVVHISGFKNEPGFLIDSHSEPLNKEVLALLNYVLKKAPVEKVILERDLNLESLNDVRNDLEIVKSMV
;
A
#
# COMPACT_ATOMS: atom_id res chain seq x y z
N MET A 1 7.76 -0.64 37.39
CA MET A 1 7.25 0.11 36.24
C MET A 1 6.96 -0.94 35.19
N HIS A 2 5.69 -1.22 34.88
CA HIS A 2 5.35 -2.24 33.89
C HIS A 2 5.65 -1.66 32.52
N GLU A 3 6.54 -2.30 31.76
CA GLU A 3 6.81 -1.91 30.39
C GLU A 3 5.57 -2.25 29.56
N LEU A 4 5.05 -1.26 28.82
CA LEU A 4 3.89 -1.46 27.96
C LEU A 4 4.26 -2.44 26.85
N SER A 5 3.37 -3.38 26.56
CA SER A 5 3.47 -4.19 25.35
C SER A 5 3.46 -3.27 24.12
N ILE A 6 4.08 -3.71 23.03
CA ILE A 6 4.19 -2.88 21.83
C ILE A 6 2.79 -2.55 21.27
N LYS A 7 1.82 -3.46 21.39
CA LYS A 7 0.40 -3.20 21.06
C LYS A 7 -0.18 -2.04 21.85
N GLU A 8 0.07 -1.96 23.16
CA GLU A 8 -0.38 -0.85 24.00
C GLU A 8 0.30 0.46 23.62
N GLN A 9 1.57 0.42 23.19
CA GLN A 9 2.27 1.60 22.69
C GLN A 9 1.63 2.15 21.40
N TYR A 10 1.24 1.28 20.46
CA TYR A 10 0.54 1.68 19.24
C TYR A 10 -0.84 2.25 19.51
N LEU A 11 -1.64 1.62 20.37
CA LEU A 11 -2.95 2.13 20.76
C LEU A 11 -2.82 3.50 21.44
N ASN A 12 -1.83 3.67 22.31
CA ASN A 12 -1.53 4.98 22.91
C ASN A 12 -1.16 6.03 21.85
N ILE A 13 -0.41 5.69 20.80
CA ILE A 13 -0.10 6.64 19.71
C ILE A 13 -1.39 7.03 18.97
N ILE A 14 -2.22 6.05 18.61
CA ILE A 14 -3.48 6.30 17.91
C ILE A 14 -4.39 7.22 18.74
N GLU A 15 -4.53 6.95 20.04
CA GLU A 15 -5.32 7.77 20.97
C GLU A 15 -4.72 9.16 21.18
N ASN A 16 -3.41 9.26 21.44
CA ASN A 16 -2.74 10.53 21.74
C ASN A 16 -2.73 11.51 20.56
N TYR A 17 -2.62 10.99 19.33
CA TYR A 17 -2.59 11.80 18.12
C TYR A 17 -3.94 11.87 17.41
N ASN A 18 -4.99 11.27 17.99
CA ASN A 18 -6.34 11.21 17.41
C ASN A 18 -6.30 10.77 15.93
N VAL A 19 -5.59 9.67 15.67
CA VAL A 19 -5.37 9.15 14.33
C VAL A 19 -6.64 8.46 13.83
N ASN A 20 -7.22 8.96 12.74
CA ASN A 20 -8.49 8.45 12.21
C ASN A 20 -8.37 7.14 11.42
N CYS A 21 -7.16 6.74 11.03
CA CYS A 21 -6.91 5.52 10.27
C CYS A 21 -5.50 4.97 10.50
N PHE A 22 -5.39 3.65 10.64
CA PHE A 22 -4.12 2.92 10.68
C PHE A 22 -4.05 2.01 9.45
N THR A 23 -2.90 2.01 8.78
CA THR A 23 -2.64 1.19 7.60
C THR A 23 -1.35 0.42 7.81
N ASP A 24 -1.33 -0.84 7.36
CA ASP A 24 -0.16 -1.69 7.45
C ASP A 24 -0.18 -2.70 6.29
N HIS A 25 0.93 -3.42 6.13
CA HIS A 25 1.12 -4.43 5.11
C HIS A 25 0.98 -5.82 5.71
N LEU A 26 0.50 -6.78 4.92
CA LEU A 26 0.75 -8.19 5.25
C LEU A 26 2.26 -8.46 5.06
N ALA A 27 3.02 -8.35 6.15
CA ALA A 27 4.47 -8.48 6.17
C ALA A 27 4.92 -9.52 7.21
N ILE A 28 5.77 -10.44 6.79
CA ILE A 28 6.44 -11.42 7.67
C ILE A 28 7.91 -11.09 7.71
N SER A 29 8.18 -9.89 8.22
CA SER A 29 9.54 -9.43 8.40
C SER A 29 9.85 -9.41 9.89
N LYS A 30 11.14 -9.57 10.19
CA LYS A 30 11.66 -9.39 11.54
C LYS A 30 12.51 -8.13 11.56
N ILE A 31 12.28 -7.27 12.54
CA ILE A 31 13.22 -6.20 12.88
C ILE A 31 13.78 -6.51 14.27
N ASP A 32 15.10 -6.66 14.37
CA ASP A 32 15.81 -6.99 15.61
C ASP A 32 15.25 -8.21 16.37
N GLY A 33 14.81 -9.23 15.63
CA GLY A 33 14.26 -10.46 16.18
C GLY A 33 12.78 -10.39 16.56
N ILE A 34 12.11 -9.25 16.34
CA ILE A 34 10.69 -9.07 16.59
C ILE A 34 9.91 -9.25 15.28
N ASP A 35 8.97 -10.19 15.31
CA ASP A 35 7.99 -10.46 14.25
C ASP A 35 7.04 -9.26 14.07
N LEU A 36 7.09 -8.60 12.91
CA LEU A 36 6.29 -7.40 12.63
C LEU A 36 4.78 -7.69 12.66
N GLU A 37 4.35 -8.90 12.34
CA GLU A 37 2.94 -9.30 12.39
C GLU A 37 2.34 -9.22 13.82
N ASN A 38 3.18 -9.25 14.86
CA ASN A 38 2.72 -9.05 16.25
C ASN A 38 2.24 -7.62 16.51
N PHE A 39 2.56 -6.67 15.63
CA PHE A 39 2.10 -5.29 15.70
C PHE A 39 0.80 -5.05 14.97
N MET A 40 0.38 -6.00 14.12
CA MET A 40 -0.81 -5.81 13.32
C MET A 40 -2.07 -5.98 14.16
N PRO A 41 -3.09 -5.12 13.97
CA PRO A 41 -4.36 -5.22 14.69
C PRO A 41 -5.10 -6.53 14.36
N VAL A 42 -4.81 -7.11 13.19
CA VAL A 42 -5.25 -8.43 12.77
C VAL A 42 -4.09 -9.41 12.95
N HIS A 43 -4.21 -10.32 13.91
CA HIS A 43 -3.24 -11.39 14.10
C HIS A 43 -3.39 -12.45 13.01
N TYR A 44 -2.28 -12.86 12.40
CA TYR A 44 -2.22 -13.99 11.48
C TYR A 44 -0.95 -14.81 11.77
N GLY A 45 -1.11 -16.13 11.86
CA GLY A 45 0.00 -17.05 12.12
C GLY A 45 0.62 -17.61 10.83
N LEU A 46 1.60 -18.50 10.97
CA LEU A 46 2.23 -19.20 9.85
C LEU A 46 1.23 -19.93 8.94
N GLU A 47 0.17 -20.50 9.50
CA GLU A 47 -0.89 -21.14 8.71
C GLU A 47 -1.64 -20.13 7.84
N SER A 48 -2.06 -19.01 8.43
CA SER A 48 -2.68 -17.89 7.73
C SER A 48 -1.77 -17.36 6.62
N PHE A 49 -0.46 -17.29 6.86
CA PHE A 49 0.51 -16.90 5.83
C PHE A 49 0.53 -17.85 4.64
N GLU A 50 0.59 -19.16 4.87
CA GLU A 50 0.61 -20.13 3.77
C GLU A 50 -0.68 -20.04 2.94
N ILE A 51 -1.81 -19.72 3.59
CA ILE A 51 -3.06 -19.41 2.89
C ILE A 51 -2.93 -18.11 2.09
N ILE A 52 -2.45 -17.02 2.70
CA ILE A 52 -2.23 -15.73 2.05
C ILE A 52 -1.32 -15.91 0.83
N LYS A 53 -0.12 -16.45 1.01
CA LYS A 53 0.87 -16.69 -0.04
C LYS A 53 0.32 -17.46 -1.24
N LYS A 54 -0.51 -18.48 -1.00
CA LYS A 54 -1.13 -19.29 -2.07
C LYS A 54 -2.25 -18.55 -2.82
N ASN A 55 -2.82 -17.52 -2.21
CA ASN A 55 -4.04 -16.89 -2.69
C ASN A 55 -3.93 -15.37 -2.92
N ILE A 56 -2.83 -14.71 -2.54
CA ILE A 56 -2.66 -13.25 -2.59
C ILE A 56 -2.75 -12.70 -4.02
N ALA A 57 -2.35 -13.51 -5.01
CA ALA A 57 -2.50 -13.16 -6.42
C ALA A 57 -3.95 -13.34 -6.95
N LYS A 58 -4.83 -13.98 -6.18
CA LYS A 58 -6.22 -14.26 -6.58
C LYS A 58 -7.10 -13.14 -6.05
N ILE A 59 -7.85 -12.51 -6.95
CA ILE A 59 -8.79 -11.45 -6.57
C ILE A 59 -9.84 -11.91 -5.54
N GLY A 60 -10.29 -13.17 -5.64
CA GLY A 60 -11.25 -13.74 -4.70
C GLY A 60 -10.76 -13.78 -3.26
N PHE A 61 -9.44 -13.82 -3.03
CA PHE A 61 -8.87 -13.71 -1.69
C PHE A 61 -9.10 -12.33 -1.09
N TRP A 62 -8.81 -11.26 -1.84
CA TRP A 62 -8.98 -9.89 -1.38
C TRP A 62 -10.44 -9.54 -1.14
N ASN A 63 -11.34 -9.96 -2.05
CA ASN A 63 -12.78 -9.78 -1.85
C ASN A 63 -13.24 -10.49 -0.57
N MET A 64 -12.89 -11.77 -0.39
CA MET A 64 -13.23 -12.50 0.83
C MET A 64 -12.67 -11.83 2.08
N LEU A 65 -11.41 -11.38 2.07
CA LEU A 65 -10.79 -10.72 3.23
C LEU A 65 -11.51 -9.42 3.61
N LEU A 66 -11.81 -8.56 2.63
CA LEU A 66 -12.45 -7.27 2.85
C LEU A 66 -13.95 -7.39 3.17
N ASP A 67 -14.62 -8.45 2.68
CA ASP A 67 -16.02 -8.73 2.99
C ASP A 67 -16.20 -9.29 4.42
N ASN A 68 -15.19 -9.98 4.95
CA ASN A 68 -15.24 -10.60 6.29
C ASN A 68 -14.56 -9.76 7.38
N THR A 69 -14.11 -8.55 7.06
CA THR A 69 -13.49 -7.64 8.02
C THR A 69 -14.09 -6.23 7.90
N GLU A 70 -13.92 -5.43 8.95
CA GLU A 70 -14.25 -4.00 8.91
C GLU A 70 -13.12 -3.15 8.30
N ALA A 71 -12.06 -3.80 7.82
CA ALA A 71 -10.92 -3.11 7.23
C ALA A 71 -11.27 -2.50 5.86
N GLY A 72 -10.66 -1.34 5.58
CA GLY A 72 -10.54 -0.81 4.23
C GLY A 72 -9.30 -1.37 3.52
N MET A 73 -9.08 -0.90 2.30
CA MET A 73 -7.90 -1.19 1.50
C MET A 73 -7.19 0.12 1.17
N LEU A 74 -5.92 0.20 1.59
CA LEU A 74 -4.97 1.09 0.97
C LEU A 74 -4.47 0.40 -0.30
N LEU A 75 -4.78 0.97 -1.47
CA LEU A 75 -4.30 0.44 -2.74
C LEU A 75 -3.02 1.17 -3.16
N ASP A 76 -1.92 0.44 -3.24
CA ASP A 76 -0.68 0.92 -3.82
C ASP A 76 -0.76 0.85 -5.35
N ILE A 77 -0.75 2.03 -5.99
CA ILE A 77 -0.85 2.17 -7.44
C ILE A 77 0.42 1.69 -8.13
N THR A 78 1.59 1.98 -7.53
CA THR A 78 2.88 1.61 -8.11
C THR A 78 3.05 0.10 -8.08
N ASN A 79 2.77 -0.54 -6.96
CA ASN A 79 2.83 -2.00 -6.86
C ASN A 79 1.80 -2.70 -7.74
N LEU A 80 0.59 -2.14 -7.90
CA LEU A 80 -0.37 -2.66 -8.89
C LEU A 80 0.21 -2.61 -10.32
N TYR A 81 0.84 -1.49 -10.70
CA TYR A 81 1.45 -1.35 -12.01
C TYR A 81 2.66 -2.29 -12.20
N ILE A 82 3.62 -2.27 -11.28
CA ILE A 82 4.82 -3.10 -11.28
C ILE A 82 4.46 -4.58 -11.41
N ASN A 83 3.53 -5.04 -10.58
CA ASN A 83 3.10 -6.43 -10.61
C ASN A 83 2.45 -6.79 -11.96
N SER A 84 1.67 -5.88 -12.54
CA SER A 84 1.06 -6.10 -13.86
C SER A 84 2.10 -6.31 -14.96
N VAL A 85 3.21 -5.56 -14.90
CA VAL A 85 4.34 -5.70 -15.84
C VAL A 85 5.12 -6.98 -15.56
N ASN A 86 5.56 -7.18 -14.32
CA ASN A 86 6.41 -8.30 -13.93
C ASN A 86 5.71 -9.67 -14.14
N PHE A 87 4.41 -9.74 -13.86
CA PHE A 87 3.61 -10.97 -13.97
C PHE A 87 2.69 -11.00 -15.19
N LYS A 88 2.79 -10.02 -16.10
CA LYS A 88 2.12 -9.98 -17.40
C LYS A 88 0.60 -10.11 -17.31
N TYR A 89 -0.02 -9.31 -16.45
CA TYR A 89 -1.48 -9.17 -16.38
C TYR A 89 -1.91 -7.71 -16.62
N ASN A 90 -3.21 -7.47 -16.75
CA ASN A 90 -3.75 -6.12 -16.95
C ASN A 90 -4.13 -5.49 -15.59
N ALA A 91 -3.45 -4.42 -15.19
CA ALA A 91 -3.70 -3.70 -13.94
C ALA A 91 -5.15 -3.18 -13.81
N CYS A 92 -5.68 -2.55 -14.87
CA CYS A 92 -7.04 -2.01 -14.85
C CYS A 92 -8.09 -3.10 -14.65
N ASN A 93 -7.93 -4.25 -15.32
CA ASN A 93 -8.81 -5.40 -15.14
C ASN A 93 -8.70 -5.99 -13.73
N PHE A 94 -7.49 -6.07 -13.16
CA PHE A 94 -7.33 -6.51 -11.76
C PHE A 94 -8.07 -5.56 -10.80
N PHE A 95 -7.86 -4.25 -10.95
CA PHE A 95 -8.56 -3.22 -10.18
C PHE A 95 -10.08 -3.27 -10.36
N ASP A 96 -10.56 -3.46 -11.59
CA ASP A 96 -11.99 -3.56 -11.89
C ASP A 96 -12.67 -4.78 -11.25
N ASN A 97 -11.92 -5.70 -10.63
CA ASN A 97 -12.46 -6.81 -9.86
C ASN A 97 -12.29 -6.67 -8.32
N LEU A 98 -11.65 -5.59 -7.83
CA LEU A 98 -11.56 -5.25 -6.40
C LEU A 98 -12.86 -4.62 -5.86
N PRO A 99 -13.12 -4.60 -4.54
CA PRO A 99 -14.29 -3.94 -3.97
C PRO A 99 -13.97 -2.44 -3.81
N LYS A 100 -14.39 -1.63 -4.79
CA LYS A 100 -13.93 -0.22 -4.92
C LYS A 100 -14.39 0.65 -3.77
N ASP A 101 -15.54 0.35 -3.18
CA ASP A 101 -16.08 1.01 -1.99
C ASP A 101 -15.18 0.86 -0.75
N LYS A 102 -14.27 -0.13 -0.75
CA LYS A 102 -13.27 -0.34 0.29
C LYS A 102 -11.94 0.36 0.01
N ILE A 103 -11.76 1.01 -1.15
CA ILE A 103 -10.50 1.66 -1.54
C ILE A 103 -10.62 3.17 -1.28
N ASN A 104 -10.24 3.59 -0.07
CA ASN A 104 -10.39 4.98 0.40
C ASN A 104 -9.04 5.72 0.43
N VAL A 105 -7.93 4.98 0.47
CA VAL A 105 -6.58 5.54 0.51
C VAL A 105 -5.75 4.86 -0.58
N VAL A 106 -4.90 5.63 -1.25
CA VAL A 106 -3.94 5.08 -2.20
C VAL A 106 -2.55 5.64 -1.93
N HIS A 107 -1.54 4.80 -2.15
CA HIS A 107 -0.15 5.22 -2.18
C HIS A 107 0.35 5.25 -3.62
N ILE A 108 1.28 6.15 -3.89
CA ILE A 108 1.94 6.27 -5.19
C ILE A 108 3.41 6.66 -5.00
N SER A 109 4.26 6.04 -5.80
CA SER A 109 5.71 6.23 -5.84
C SER A 109 6.20 6.16 -7.29
N GLY A 110 7.45 6.54 -7.55
CA GLY A 110 8.12 6.22 -8.80
C GLY A 110 8.81 4.86 -8.71
N PHE A 111 8.76 4.08 -9.80
CA PHE A 111 9.43 2.79 -9.89
C PHE A 111 10.77 2.87 -10.61
N LYS A 112 11.68 1.98 -10.24
CA LYS A 112 12.94 1.75 -10.94
C LYS A 112 12.78 0.65 -11.98
N ASN A 113 13.39 0.85 -13.15
CA ASN A 113 13.47 -0.15 -14.20
C ASN A 113 14.81 -0.88 -14.11
N GLU A 114 14.78 -2.17 -13.79
CA GLU A 114 15.92 -3.07 -13.85
C GLU A 114 15.82 -4.00 -15.07
N PRO A 115 16.92 -4.60 -15.55
CA PRO A 115 16.89 -5.50 -16.70
C PRO A 115 15.88 -6.65 -16.52
N GLY A 116 14.73 -6.52 -17.15
CA GLY A 116 13.68 -7.54 -17.19
C GLY A 116 12.60 -7.44 -16.10
N PHE A 117 12.67 -6.48 -15.18
CA PHE A 117 11.64 -6.30 -14.14
C PHE A 117 11.63 -4.88 -13.54
N LEU A 118 10.48 -4.47 -13.02
CA LEU A 118 10.32 -3.21 -12.30
C LEU A 118 10.42 -3.44 -10.79
N ILE A 119 10.96 -2.45 -10.07
CA ILE A 119 11.11 -2.47 -8.61
C ILE A 119 10.49 -1.20 -8.03
N ASP A 120 9.78 -1.37 -6.93
CA ASP A 120 9.31 -0.28 -6.11
C ASP A 120 10.42 0.15 -5.15
N SER A 121 11.17 1.18 -5.51
CA SER A 121 12.34 1.65 -4.75
C SER A 121 12.13 2.97 -4.03
N HIS A 122 10.98 3.63 -4.26
CA HIS A 122 10.66 4.98 -3.80
C HIS A 122 11.73 6.03 -4.15
N SER A 123 12.63 5.69 -5.09
CA SER A 123 13.84 6.45 -5.42
C SER A 123 13.71 7.22 -6.72
N GLU A 124 12.64 6.99 -7.48
CA GLU A 124 12.43 7.63 -8.79
C GLU A 124 11.26 8.62 -8.76
N PRO A 125 11.28 9.66 -9.64
CA PRO A 125 10.11 10.51 -9.87
C PRO A 125 8.93 9.70 -10.42
N LEU A 126 7.72 10.27 -10.30
CA LEU A 126 6.50 9.58 -10.74
C LEU A 126 6.51 9.29 -12.26
N ASN A 127 6.34 8.02 -12.62
CA ASN A 127 6.26 7.59 -14.02
C ASN A 127 4.87 7.87 -14.60
N LYS A 128 4.81 8.16 -15.91
CA LYS A 128 3.55 8.48 -16.62
C LYS A 128 2.53 7.35 -16.52
N GLU A 129 3.00 6.12 -16.50
CA GLU A 129 2.19 4.91 -16.47
C GLU A 129 1.48 4.74 -15.12
N VAL A 130 2.18 5.02 -14.02
CA VAL A 130 1.60 5.01 -12.67
C VAL A 130 0.60 6.14 -12.51
N LEU A 131 0.92 7.35 -13.00
CA LEU A 131 -0.02 8.49 -13.02
C LEU A 131 -1.28 8.18 -13.84
N ALA A 132 -1.14 7.52 -15.00
CA ALA A 132 -2.29 7.10 -15.79
C ALA A 132 -3.18 6.10 -15.05
N LEU A 133 -2.58 5.16 -14.32
CA LEU A 133 -3.30 4.19 -13.50
C LEU A 133 -3.97 4.85 -12.29
N LEU A 134 -3.31 5.80 -11.61
CA LEU A 134 -3.91 6.59 -10.55
C LEU A 134 -5.16 7.32 -11.05
N ASN A 135 -5.08 8.00 -12.20
CA ASN A 135 -6.24 8.67 -12.81
C ASN A 135 -7.39 7.70 -13.13
N TYR A 136 -7.08 6.46 -13.52
CA TYR A 136 -8.09 5.43 -13.75
C TYR A 136 -8.80 5.03 -12.44
N VAL A 137 -8.04 4.86 -11.36
CA VAL A 137 -8.54 4.50 -10.03
C VAL A 137 -9.38 5.63 -9.43
N LEU A 138 -8.89 6.87 -9.46
CA LEU A 138 -9.60 8.05 -8.92
C LEU A 138 -10.99 8.25 -9.53
N LYS A 139 -11.20 7.82 -10.79
CA LYS A 139 -12.50 7.91 -11.47
C LYS A 139 -13.51 6.83 -11.05
N LYS A 140 -13.08 5.81 -10.31
CA LYS A 140 -13.86 4.59 -10.08
C LYS A 140 -13.94 4.15 -8.62
N ALA A 141 -13.05 4.65 -7.76
CA ALA A 141 -13.04 4.41 -6.33
C ALA A 141 -13.20 5.73 -5.57
N PRO A 142 -13.85 5.73 -4.40
CA PRO A 142 -14.01 6.90 -3.55
C PRO A 142 -12.71 7.18 -2.77
N VAL A 143 -11.62 7.43 -3.48
CA VAL A 143 -10.32 7.73 -2.89
C VAL A 143 -10.39 9.08 -2.20
N GLU A 144 -10.20 9.08 -0.88
CA GLU A 144 -10.19 10.28 -0.05
C GLU A 144 -8.78 10.87 0.12
N LYS A 145 -7.75 10.01 0.06
CA LYS A 145 -6.35 10.40 0.29
C LYS A 145 -5.42 9.73 -0.70
N VAL A 146 -4.52 10.52 -1.26
CA VAL A 146 -3.37 10.05 -2.03
C VAL A 146 -2.11 10.39 -1.23
N ILE A 147 -1.28 9.39 -0.96
CA ILE A 147 -0.03 9.55 -0.23
C ILE A 147 1.12 9.28 -1.21
N LEU A 148 2.02 10.27 -1.32
CA LEU A 148 3.23 10.16 -2.12
C LEU A 148 4.34 9.54 -1.26
N GLU A 149 4.95 8.47 -1.76
CA GLU A 149 6.11 7.83 -1.15
C GLU A 149 7.36 8.14 -1.99
N ARG A 150 8.27 8.91 -1.39
CA ARG A 150 9.44 9.48 -2.07
C ARG A 150 10.58 9.66 -1.05
N ASP A 151 11.29 8.56 -0.81
CA ASP A 151 12.11 8.43 0.40
C ASP A 151 13.62 8.48 0.12
N LEU A 152 14.02 8.17 -1.12
CA LEU A 152 15.41 7.98 -1.52
C LEU A 152 15.76 8.79 -2.78
N ASN A 153 17.07 8.93 -3.01
CA ASN A 153 17.62 9.58 -4.21
C ASN A 153 17.05 10.99 -4.47
N LEU A 154 17.01 11.79 -3.40
CA LEU A 154 16.59 13.18 -3.42
C LEU A 154 17.82 14.08 -3.48
N GLU A 155 17.88 14.97 -4.46
CA GLU A 155 18.87 16.05 -4.49
C GLU A 155 18.41 17.20 -3.58
N SER A 156 17.09 17.45 -3.52
CA SER A 156 16.51 18.47 -2.67
C SER A 156 15.05 18.22 -2.34
N LEU A 157 14.50 19.00 -1.40
CA LEU A 157 13.06 19.00 -1.10
C LEU A 157 12.19 19.38 -2.31
N ASN A 158 12.77 20.00 -3.36
CA ASN A 158 12.00 20.33 -4.55
C ASN A 158 11.62 19.10 -5.36
N ASP A 159 12.35 18.00 -5.26
CA ASP A 159 12.02 16.76 -5.97
C ASP A 159 10.66 16.22 -5.49
N VAL A 160 10.50 16.12 -4.17
CA VAL A 160 9.23 15.75 -3.53
C VAL A 160 8.14 16.79 -3.84
N ARG A 161 8.45 18.09 -3.80
CA ARG A 161 7.45 19.14 -4.12
C ARG A 161 6.93 19.02 -5.55
N ASN A 162 7.80 18.74 -6.51
CA ASN A 162 7.38 18.60 -7.91
C ASN A 162 6.42 17.42 -8.07
N ASP A 163 6.74 16.27 -7.48
CA ASP A 163 5.86 15.09 -7.48
C ASP A 163 4.53 15.39 -6.76
N LEU A 164 4.56 16.11 -5.64
CA LEU A 164 3.35 16.55 -4.92
C LEU A 164 2.46 17.46 -5.77
N GLU A 165 3.02 18.44 -6.49
CA GLU A 165 2.24 19.34 -7.34
C GLU A 165 1.58 18.59 -8.51
N ILE A 166 2.25 17.57 -9.06
CA ILE A 166 1.66 16.67 -10.05
C ILE A 166 0.45 15.95 -9.46
N VAL A 167 0.60 15.29 -8.30
CA VAL A 167 -0.48 14.56 -7.64
C VAL A 167 -1.64 15.49 -7.29
N LYS A 168 -1.37 16.68 -6.73
CA LYS A 168 -2.39 17.69 -6.41
C LYS A 168 -3.18 18.15 -7.62
N SER A 169 -2.59 18.17 -8.81
CA SER A 169 -3.31 18.56 -10.03
C SER A 169 -4.32 17.52 -10.52
N MET A 170 -4.29 16.31 -9.96
CA MET A 170 -5.14 15.18 -10.34
C MET A 170 -6.32 14.93 -9.40
N VAL A 171 -6.27 15.46 -8.17
CA VAL A 171 -7.27 15.31 -7.12
C VAL A 171 -8.06 16.60 -6.90
#